data_AF-A0A1N7JT80-F1
#
_entry.id   AF-A0A1N7JT80-F1
#
_cell.length_a   1.000
_cell.length_b   1.000
_cell.length_c   1.000
_cell.angle_alpha   90.00
_cell.angle_beta   90.00
_cell.angle_gamma   90.00
#
_symmetry.space_group_name_H-M   'P 1'
#
loop_
_entity.id
_entity.type
_entity.pdbx_description
1 polymer ?
#
loop_
_entity_poly.entity_id
_entity_poly.type
_entity_poly.pdbx_seq_one_letter_code
_entity_poly.pdbx_strand_id
1 'polypeptide(L)'
;MDLTTFFEESTAARSVEDASLLFKRALGDMGFDRMMYSALQAHRLSEQVCMISTYPDNWLEYYVSSDYMTLDPLRRYGQLQRTAFSWDMLSERYRFSRIEKKVMGEARDARLYDGAAVPLHGPGGELVGLAVASSEPNADTRRLLPQLNLITQQFHAVYNTLVETPAEPAPPSLSSREREVLQ
;
A
#
# COMPACT_ATOMS: atom_id res chain seq x y z
N MET A 1 -1.09 9.30 -18.83
CA MET A 1 -1.17 10.50 -17.99
C MET A 1 0.23 10.85 -17.53
N ASP A 2 0.72 12.05 -17.85
CA ASP A 2 2.00 12.50 -17.31
C ASP A 2 1.88 12.85 -15.81
N LEU A 3 3.02 12.93 -15.12
CA LEU A 3 3.07 13.17 -13.68
C LEU A 3 2.49 14.52 -13.26
N THR A 4 2.69 15.57 -14.06
CA THR A 4 2.24 16.91 -13.73
C THR A 4 0.73 16.99 -13.77
N THR A 5 0.12 16.44 -14.83
CA THR A 5 -1.33 16.33 -14.98
C THR A 5 -1.93 15.52 -13.84
N PHE A 6 -1.32 14.39 -13.46
CA PHE A 6 -1.78 13.61 -12.32
C PHE A 6 -1.78 14.43 -11.02
N PHE A 7 -0.74 15.21 -10.75
CA PHE A 7 -0.66 16.04 -9.54
C PHE A 7 -1.72 17.15 -9.53
N GLU A 8 -1.92 17.83 -10.66
CA GLU A 8 -2.93 18.88 -10.79
C GLU A 8 -4.35 18.33 -10.63
N GLU A 9 -4.68 17.27 -11.37
CA GLU A 9 -6.01 16.66 -11.34
C GLU A 9 -6.33 16.01 -9.99
N SER A 10 -5.36 15.30 -9.39
CA SER A 10 -5.56 14.68 -8.07
C SER A 10 -5.75 15.71 -6.97
N THR A 11 -5.06 16.85 -7.02
CA THR A 11 -5.24 17.94 -6.05
C THR A 11 -6.64 18.56 -6.15
N ALA A 12 -7.22 18.58 -7.35
CA ALA A 12 -8.56 19.10 -7.59
C ALA A 12 -9.69 18.09 -7.32
N ALA A 13 -9.36 16.85 -6.94
CA ALA A 13 -10.34 15.82 -6.64
C ALA A 13 -11.25 16.23 -5.47
N ARG A 14 -12.54 15.90 -5.55
CA ARG A 14 -13.56 16.29 -4.55
C ARG A 14 -14.10 15.11 -3.75
N SER A 15 -13.67 13.90 -4.09
CA SER A 15 -14.12 12.66 -3.47
C SER A 15 -13.00 11.62 -3.54
N VAL A 16 -13.04 10.65 -2.63
CA VAL A 16 -12.10 9.53 -2.62
C VAL A 16 -12.24 8.72 -3.91
N GLU A 17 -13.46 8.59 -4.42
CA GLU A 17 -13.78 7.89 -5.67
C GLU A 17 -13.09 8.55 -6.87
N ASP A 18 -13.14 9.87 -6.98
CA ASP A 18 -12.48 10.63 -8.06
C ASP A 18 -10.95 10.48 -7.98
N ALA A 19 -10.38 10.67 -6.78
CA ALA A 19 -8.94 10.52 -6.56
C ALA A 19 -8.48 9.08 -6.89
N SER A 20 -9.28 8.08 -6.51
CA SER A 20 -9.00 6.66 -6.79
C SER A 20 -9.08 6.35 -8.27
N LEU A 21 -10.00 6.97 -9.02
CA LEU A 21 -10.10 6.79 -10.46
C LEU A 21 -8.89 7.37 -11.20
N LEU A 22 -8.45 8.58 -10.81
CA LEU A 22 -7.24 9.20 -11.35
C LEU A 22 -6.00 8.36 -11.05
N PHE A 23 -5.90 7.87 -9.81
CA PHE A 23 -4.78 7.04 -9.39
C PHE A 23 -4.73 5.71 -10.15
N LYS A 24 -5.86 5.03 -10.32
CA LYS A 24 -5.96 3.81 -11.15
C LYS A 24 -5.52 4.06 -12.60
N ARG A 25 -5.89 5.19 -13.20
CA ARG A 25 -5.45 5.55 -14.57
C ARG A 25 -3.94 5.73 -14.62
N ALA A 26 -3.36 6.48 -13.68
CA ALA A 26 -1.92 6.69 -13.60
C ALA A 26 -1.15 5.36 -13.41
N LEU A 27 -1.66 4.45 -12.58
CA LEU A 27 -1.11 3.11 -12.41
C LEU A 27 -1.22 2.28 -13.70
N GLY A 28 -2.35 2.34 -14.40
CA GLY A 28 -2.56 1.65 -15.67
C GLY A 28 -1.59 2.10 -16.77
N ASP A 29 -1.30 3.40 -16.86
CA ASP A 29 -0.29 3.94 -17.77
C ASP A 29 1.15 3.46 -17.45
N MET A 30 1.39 3.03 -16.21
CA MET A 30 2.62 2.39 -15.79
C MET A 30 2.62 0.87 -15.98
N GLY A 31 1.52 0.27 -16.44
CA GLY A 31 1.38 -1.17 -16.64
C GLY A 31 0.83 -1.94 -15.44
N PHE A 32 0.37 -1.25 -14.39
CA PHE A 32 -0.28 -1.86 -13.23
C PHE A 32 -1.81 -1.67 -13.32
N ASP A 33 -2.52 -2.76 -13.60
CA ASP A 33 -4.00 -2.79 -13.64
C ASP A 33 -4.61 -3.37 -12.35
N ARG A 34 -3.77 -3.86 -11.44
CA ARG A 34 -4.17 -4.39 -10.14
C ARG A 34 -3.57 -3.57 -9.00
N MET A 35 -4.40 -3.21 -8.02
CA MET A 35 -3.96 -2.51 -6.82
C MET A 35 -4.69 -3.00 -5.57
N MET A 36 -4.02 -2.84 -4.43
CA MET A 36 -4.57 -2.92 -3.09
C MET A 36 -3.97 -1.77 -2.29
N TYR A 37 -4.80 -0.84 -1.84
CA TYR A 37 -4.44 0.20 -0.91
C TYR A 37 -5.17 -0.08 0.40
N SER A 38 -4.43 -0.39 1.46
CA SER A 38 -5.02 -0.79 2.74
C SER A 38 -4.17 -0.43 3.96
N ALA A 39 -4.80 -0.20 5.10
CA ALA A 39 -4.10 -0.12 6.38
C ALA A 39 -3.36 -1.44 6.70
N LEU A 40 -2.14 -1.34 7.23
CA LEU A 40 -1.31 -2.47 7.68
C LEU A 40 -1.16 -2.51 9.21
N GLN A 41 -1.17 -1.34 9.86
CA GLN A 41 -1.18 -1.18 11.31
C GLN A 41 -2.07 0.01 11.68
N ALA A 42 -2.36 0.14 12.98
CA ALA A 42 -3.15 1.19 13.62
C ALA A 42 -3.29 2.44 12.74
N HIS A 43 -4.41 2.55 12.05
CA HIS A 43 -4.76 3.72 11.25
C HIS A 43 -5.86 4.47 12.00
N ARG A 44 -5.87 5.81 11.93
CA ARG A 44 -6.90 6.65 12.55
C ARG A 44 -8.31 6.31 12.08
N LEU A 45 -8.41 5.69 10.91
CA LEU A 45 -9.63 5.16 10.32
C LEU A 45 -9.70 3.65 10.55
N SER A 46 -10.92 3.11 10.76
CA SER A 46 -11.10 1.65 10.80
C SER A 46 -10.58 0.99 9.52
N GLU A 47 -10.08 -0.25 9.59
CA GLU A 47 -9.54 -0.99 8.43
C GLU A 47 -10.51 -1.02 7.24
N GLN A 48 -11.82 -0.98 7.49
CA GLN A 48 -12.87 -0.97 6.45
C GLN A 48 -12.94 0.35 5.66
N VAL A 49 -12.52 1.47 6.24
CA VAL A 49 -12.58 2.80 5.60
C VAL A 49 -11.36 3.01 4.67
N CYS A 50 -10.24 2.37 4.99
CA CYS A 50 -9.00 2.44 4.21
C CYS A 50 -8.78 1.12 3.47
N MET A 51 -9.66 0.81 2.52
CA MET A 51 -9.48 -0.33 1.61
C MET A 51 -9.98 0.01 0.20
N ILE A 52 -9.06 0.07 -0.75
CA ILE A 52 -9.36 0.21 -2.18
C ILE A 52 -8.64 -0.92 -2.91
N SER A 53 -9.38 -1.77 -3.62
CA SER A 53 -8.79 -2.89 -4.35
C SER A 53 -9.36 -3.07 -5.75
N THR A 54 -8.51 -3.57 -6.64
CA THR A 54 -8.88 -4.13 -7.95
C THR A 54 -8.36 -5.57 -8.11
N TYR A 55 -8.02 -6.22 -7.00
CA TYR A 55 -7.66 -7.64 -7.00
C TYR A 55 -8.92 -8.49 -7.27
N PRO A 56 -8.78 -9.69 -7.87
CA PRO A 56 -9.91 -10.58 -8.08
C PRO A 56 -10.60 -10.96 -6.76
N ASP A 57 -11.92 -10.89 -6.70
CA ASP A 57 -12.69 -11.18 -5.47
C ASP A 57 -12.40 -12.59 -4.94
N ASN A 58 -12.33 -13.58 -5.83
CA ASN A 58 -12.00 -14.97 -5.46
C ASN A 58 -10.60 -15.10 -4.83
N TRP A 59 -9.64 -14.26 -5.24
CA TRP A 59 -8.33 -14.20 -4.61
C TRP A 59 -8.42 -13.58 -3.22
N LEU A 60 -9.17 -12.49 -3.04
CA LEU A 60 -9.34 -11.84 -1.75
C LEU A 60 -10.05 -12.77 -0.74
N GLU A 61 -11.11 -13.45 -1.15
CA GLU A 61 -11.82 -14.45 -0.33
C GLU A 61 -10.88 -15.60 0.09
N TYR A 62 -10.10 -16.12 -0.86
CA TYR A 62 -9.13 -17.17 -0.59
C TYR A 62 -7.99 -16.70 0.33
N TYR A 63 -7.49 -15.47 0.13
CA TYR A 63 -6.44 -14.86 0.93
C TYR A 63 -6.88 -14.71 2.39
N VAL A 64 -8.11 -14.24 2.63
CA VAL A 64 -8.67 -14.10 3.99
C VAL A 64 -8.92 -15.47 4.62
N SER A 65 -9.59 -16.38 3.92
CA SER A 65 -9.92 -17.71 4.45
C SER A 65 -8.69 -18.59 4.72
N SER A 66 -7.57 -18.31 4.07
CA SER A 66 -6.28 -19.01 4.27
C SER A 66 -5.36 -18.34 5.31
N ASP A 67 -5.84 -17.32 6.02
CA ASP A 67 -5.07 -16.52 6.98
C ASP A 67 -3.79 -15.87 6.38
N TYR A 68 -3.84 -15.49 5.10
CA TYR A 68 -2.68 -14.89 4.44
C TYR A 68 -2.36 -13.49 4.93
N MET A 69 -3.27 -12.85 5.68
CA MET A 69 -3.01 -11.60 6.39
C MET A 69 -1.77 -11.69 7.31
N THR A 70 -1.56 -12.84 7.97
CA THR A 70 -0.43 -13.05 8.90
C THR A 70 0.78 -13.72 8.23
N LEU A 71 0.56 -14.39 7.10
CA LEU A 71 1.53 -15.22 6.40
C LEU A 71 2.17 -14.53 5.17
N ASP A 72 1.62 -13.38 4.75
CA ASP A 72 2.09 -12.65 3.58
C ASP A 72 3.45 -11.96 3.85
N PRO A 73 4.52 -12.33 3.11
CA PRO A 73 5.82 -11.72 3.27
C PRO A 73 5.84 -10.23 2.89
N LEU A 74 4.94 -9.77 2.00
CA LEU A 74 4.81 -8.36 1.65
C LEU A 74 4.30 -7.55 2.83
N ARG A 75 3.33 -8.08 3.60
CA ARG A 75 2.88 -7.44 4.85
C ARG A 75 4.00 -7.45 5.90
N ARG A 76 4.64 -8.60 6.09
CA ARG A 76 5.67 -8.79 7.12
C ARG A 76 6.91 -7.92 6.91
N TYR A 77 7.48 -7.94 5.71
CA TYR A 77 8.75 -7.26 5.42
C TYR A 77 8.56 -5.90 4.74
N GLY A 78 7.40 -5.67 4.10
CA GLY A 78 7.08 -4.39 3.45
C GLY A 78 6.94 -3.24 4.43
N GLN A 79 6.36 -3.49 5.61
CA GLN A 79 6.31 -2.52 6.71
C GLN A 79 7.69 -2.05 7.20
N LEU A 80 8.75 -2.82 6.94
CA LEU A 80 10.12 -2.46 7.30
C LEU A 80 10.82 -1.60 6.22
N GLN A 81 10.19 -1.43 5.06
CA GLN A 81 10.74 -0.63 3.97
C GLN A 81 10.36 0.85 4.15
N ARG A 82 11.19 1.74 3.57
CA ARG A 82 10.99 3.19 3.64
C ARG A 82 10.47 3.80 2.34
N THR A 83 10.59 3.08 1.23
CA THR A 83 10.28 3.55 -0.12
C THR A 83 9.70 2.39 -0.92
N ALA A 84 9.17 2.70 -2.12
CA ALA A 84 8.72 1.71 -3.07
C ALA A 84 9.76 0.59 -3.30
N PHE A 85 9.26 -0.65 -3.38
CA PHE A 85 10.06 -1.84 -3.67
C PHE A 85 9.24 -2.81 -4.55
N SER A 86 9.91 -3.59 -5.38
CA SER A 86 9.31 -4.68 -6.13
C SER A 86 9.34 -5.99 -5.34
N TRP A 87 8.39 -6.88 -5.60
CA TRP A 87 8.24 -8.12 -4.82
C TRP A 87 9.44 -9.06 -4.98
N ASP A 88 10.06 -9.07 -6.15
CA ASP A 88 11.28 -9.81 -6.45
C ASP A 88 12.48 -9.31 -5.61
N MET A 89 12.68 -7.99 -5.49
CA MET A 89 13.71 -7.40 -4.62
C MET A 89 13.52 -7.82 -3.16
N LEU A 90 12.27 -7.89 -2.69
CA LEU A 90 11.97 -8.35 -1.34
C LEU A 90 12.36 -9.83 -1.17
N SER A 91 12.06 -10.67 -2.17
CA SER A 91 12.41 -12.09 -2.18
C SER A 91 13.92 -12.36 -2.32
N GLU A 92 14.66 -11.46 -2.96
CA GLU A 92 16.13 -11.49 -3.04
C GLU A 92 16.77 -11.10 -1.69
N ARG A 93 16.19 -10.11 -1.02
CA ARG A 93 16.70 -9.58 0.24
C ARG A 93 16.39 -10.46 1.44
N TYR A 94 15.22 -11.11 1.46
CA TYR A 94 14.74 -11.89 2.60
C TYR A 94 14.53 -13.34 2.22
N ARG A 95 14.98 -14.26 3.09
CA ARG A 95 14.74 -15.69 2.90
C ARG A 95 13.31 -16.03 3.30
N PHE A 96 12.42 -16.10 2.32
CA PHE A 96 11.04 -16.54 2.55
C PHE A 96 10.99 -18.01 2.99
N SER A 97 10.16 -18.25 4.01
CA SER A 97 9.74 -19.57 4.46
C SER A 97 8.93 -20.30 3.38
N ARG A 98 8.65 -21.60 3.61
CA ARG A 98 7.85 -22.40 2.68
C ARG A 98 6.44 -21.81 2.49
N ILE A 99 5.84 -21.30 3.57
CA ILE A 99 4.48 -20.74 3.52
C ILE A 99 4.48 -19.38 2.81
N GLU A 100 5.44 -18.50 3.09
CA GLU A 100 5.57 -17.20 2.39
C GLU A 100 5.79 -17.39 0.88
N LYS A 101 6.61 -18.37 0.47
CA LYS A 101 6.77 -18.73 -0.95
C LYS A 101 5.48 -19.25 -1.57
N LYS A 102 4.68 -20.02 -0.81
CA LYS A 102 3.38 -20.50 -1.26
C LYS A 102 2.43 -19.33 -1.52
N VAL A 103 2.34 -18.35 -0.60
CA VAL A 103 1.52 -17.14 -0.76
C VAL A 103 1.89 -16.41 -2.06
N MET A 104 3.18 -16.16 -2.30
CA MET A 104 3.65 -15.48 -3.52
C MET A 104 3.37 -16.30 -4.80
N GLY A 105 3.47 -17.63 -4.72
CA GLY A 105 3.15 -18.53 -5.83
C GLY A 105 1.65 -18.51 -6.18
N GLU A 106 0.78 -18.58 -5.18
CA GLU A 106 -0.67 -18.55 -5.40
C GLU A 106 -1.16 -17.16 -5.83
N ALA A 107 -0.52 -16.08 -5.37
CA ALA A 107 -0.75 -14.73 -5.89
C ALA A 107 -0.48 -14.68 -7.41
N ARG A 108 0.59 -15.37 -7.85
CA ARG A 108 0.93 -15.49 -9.27
C ARG A 108 -0.13 -16.29 -10.04
N ASP A 109 -0.68 -17.35 -9.46
CA ASP A 109 -1.79 -18.12 -10.05
C ASP A 109 -3.08 -17.29 -10.16
N ALA A 110 -3.28 -16.36 -9.22
CA ALA A 110 -4.34 -15.35 -9.26
C ALA A 110 -4.06 -14.18 -10.23
N ARG A 111 -3.04 -14.29 -11.06
CA ARG A 111 -2.59 -13.27 -12.02
C ARG A 111 -2.16 -11.95 -11.37
N LEU A 112 -1.49 -12.03 -10.21
CA LEU A 112 -0.77 -10.91 -9.62
C LEU A 112 0.72 -11.02 -10.00
N TYR A 113 1.06 -10.57 -11.21
CA TYR A 113 2.44 -10.63 -11.71
C TYR A 113 3.21 -9.34 -11.45
N ASP A 114 4.53 -9.46 -11.39
CA ASP A 114 5.51 -8.35 -11.42
C ASP A 114 5.16 -7.18 -10.50
N GLY A 115 4.71 -7.50 -9.29
CA GLY A 115 4.17 -6.49 -8.40
C GLY A 115 5.22 -5.64 -7.69
N ALA A 116 4.76 -4.50 -7.20
CA ALA A 116 5.49 -3.61 -6.31
C ALA A 116 4.62 -3.20 -5.13
N ALA A 117 5.24 -2.61 -4.13
CA ALA A 117 4.54 -2.05 -2.99
C ALA A 117 5.21 -0.76 -2.50
N VAL A 118 4.43 0.11 -1.88
CA VAL A 118 4.86 1.37 -1.28
C VAL A 118 4.32 1.43 0.15
N PRO A 119 5.19 1.45 1.18
CA PRO A 119 4.78 1.70 2.55
C PRO A 119 4.62 3.20 2.79
N LEU A 120 3.53 3.58 3.44
CA LEU A 120 3.13 4.95 3.74
C LEU A 120 3.07 5.10 5.25
N HIS A 121 4.15 5.62 5.83
CA HIS A 121 4.29 5.82 7.28
C HIS A 121 3.72 7.18 7.67
N GLY A 122 2.79 7.18 8.63
CA GLY A 122 2.11 8.37 9.14
C GLY A 122 2.41 8.68 10.61
N PRO A 123 1.83 9.77 11.16
CA PRO A 123 1.91 10.11 12.57
C PRO A 123 1.42 8.97 13.48
N GLY A 124 1.83 8.93 14.74
CA GLY A 124 1.27 7.98 15.72
C GLY A 124 1.56 6.49 15.44
N GLY A 125 2.46 6.18 14.51
CA GLY A 125 2.73 4.78 14.10
C GLY A 125 1.80 4.26 13.02
N GLU A 126 1.04 5.14 12.36
CA GLU A 126 0.20 4.76 11.23
C GLU A 126 1.02 4.14 10.10
N LEU A 127 0.47 3.07 9.52
CA LEU A 127 1.04 2.45 8.35
C LEU A 127 -0.05 2.02 7.37
N VAL A 128 0.00 2.61 6.18
CA VAL A 128 -0.80 2.21 5.03
C VAL A 128 0.12 1.58 3.99
N GLY A 129 -0.35 0.56 3.29
CA GLY A 129 0.38 -0.09 2.21
C GLY A 129 -0.38 0.05 0.90
N LEU A 130 0.33 0.48 -0.14
CA LEU A 130 -0.05 0.18 -1.51
C LEU A 130 0.67 -1.09 -1.95
N ALA A 131 -0.05 -2.03 -2.55
CA ALA A 131 0.49 -3.09 -3.39
C ALA A 131 -0.11 -2.97 -4.79
N VAL A 132 0.72 -3.12 -5.82
CA VAL A 132 0.31 -3.09 -7.23
C VAL A 132 0.83 -4.34 -7.94
N ALA A 133 0.11 -4.77 -8.96
CA ALA A 133 0.50 -5.88 -9.82
C ALA A 133 -0.04 -5.67 -11.24
N SER A 134 0.48 -6.45 -12.17
CA SER A 134 -0.05 -6.57 -13.53
C SER A 134 -0.79 -7.90 -13.69
N SER A 135 -1.88 -7.90 -14.44
CA SER A 135 -2.60 -9.12 -14.84
C SER A 135 -1.86 -9.96 -15.88
N GLU A 136 -0.84 -9.37 -16.52
CA GLU A 136 0.04 -10.01 -17.50
C GLU A 136 1.51 -9.91 -17.05
N PRO A 137 2.36 -10.88 -17.42
CA PRO A 137 3.78 -10.84 -17.07
C PRO A 137 4.60 -9.88 -17.97
N ASN A 138 5.82 -9.57 -17.53
CA ASN A 138 6.86 -8.74 -18.14
C ASN A 138 6.79 -7.23 -17.88
N ALA A 139 6.25 -6.80 -16.74
CA ALA A 139 6.40 -5.40 -16.33
C ALA A 139 7.85 -5.13 -15.85
N ASP A 140 8.49 -4.07 -16.36
CA ASP A 140 9.78 -3.58 -15.84
C ASP A 140 9.55 -2.77 -14.55
N THR A 141 9.11 -3.47 -13.52
CA THR A 141 8.62 -2.88 -12.27
C THR A 141 9.69 -2.10 -11.54
N ARG A 142 10.95 -2.55 -11.57
CA ARG A 142 12.07 -1.89 -10.87
C ARG A 142 12.32 -0.48 -11.40
N ARG A 143 12.25 -0.29 -12.72
CA ARG A 143 12.42 1.02 -13.36
C ARG A 143 11.33 2.02 -12.96
N LEU A 144 10.14 1.51 -12.63
CA LEU A 144 8.96 2.31 -12.32
C LEU A 144 8.85 2.71 -10.84
N LEU A 145 9.67 2.14 -9.95
CA LEU A 145 9.57 2.36 -8.50
C LEU A 145 9.64 3.83 -8.07
N PRO A 146 10.54 4.68 -8.60
CA PRO A 146 10.57 6.09 -8.20
C PRO A 146 9.28 6.83 -8.56
N GLN A 147 8.77 6.57 -9.77
CA GLN A 147 7.51 7.16 -10.24
C GLN A 147 6.33 6.65 -9.40
N LEU A 148 6.28 5.34 -9.13
CA LEU A 148 5.25 4.70 -8.30
C LEU A 148 5.23 5.31 -6.90
N ASN A 149 6.40 5.50 -6.30
CA ASN A 149 6.53 6.13 -4.99
C ASN A 149 5.91 7.52 -4.99
N LEU A 150 6.25 8.36 -5.97
CA LEU A 150 5.76 9.74 -6.05
C LEU A 150 4.24 9.82 -6.23
N ILE A 151 3.66 9.08 -7.18
CA ILE A 151 2.22 9.12 -7.40
C ILE A 151 1.43 8.56 -6.20
N THR A 152 2.00 7.57 -5.50
CA THR A 152 1.37 6.99 -4.32
C THR A 152 1.39 7.96 -3.15
N GLN A 153 2.50 8.67 -2.94
CA GLN A 153 2.60 9.71 -1.90
C GLN A 153 1.59 10.83 -2.15
N GLN A 154 1.46 11.28 -3.40
CA GLN A 154 0.47 12.29 -3.77
C GLN A 154 -0.97 11.78 -3.54
N PHE A 155 -1.28 10.57 -4.02
CA PHE A 155 -2.58 9.96 -3.80
C PHE A 155 -2.92 9.85 -2.30
N HIS A 156 -1.97 9.39 -1.49
CA HIS A 156 -2.15 9.27 -0.04
C HIS A 156 -2.40 10.63 0.63
N ALA A 157 -1.65 11.66 0.23
CA ALA A 157 -1.85 13.02 0.73
C ALA A 157 -3.27 13.52 0.40
N VAL A 158 -3.71 13.39 -0.85
CA VAL A 158 -5.07 13.76 -1.29
C VAL A 158 -6.13 12.96 -0.54
N TYR A 159 -5.97 11.64 -0.46
CA TYR A 159 -6.88 10.75 0.27
C TYR A 159 -7.10 11.23 1.71
N ASN A 160 -6.02 11.56 2.43
CA ASN A 160 -6.10 12.03 3.81
C ASN A 160 -6.80 13.40 3.95
N THR A 161 -6.79 14.24 2.91
CA THR A 161 -7.57 15.50 2.92
C THR A 161 -9.06 15.30 2.67
N LEU A 162 -9.42 14.21 1.99
CA LEU A 162 -10.79 13.92 1.57
C LEU A 162 -11.55 13.07 2.60
N VAL A 163 -10.84 12.27 3.41
CA VAL A 163 -11.48 11.46 4.44
C VAL A 163 -11.65 12.27 5.73
N GLU A 164 -12.89 12.38 6.19
CA GLU A 164 -13.20 12.92 7.51
C GLU A 164 -12.53 12.06 8.58
N THR A 165 -11.52 12.62 9.24
CA THR A 165 -10.86 11.94 10.35
C THR A 165 -11.55 12.33 11.65
N PRO A 166 -11.94 11.39 12.51
CA PRO A 166 -12.29 11.70 13.89
C PRO A 166 -11.15 12.51 14.52
N ALA A 167 -11.50 13.44 15.42
CA ALA A 167 -10.51 14.16 16.21
C ALA A 167 -9.59 13.12 16.89
N GLU A 168 -8.29 13.23 16.64
CA GLU A 168 -7.32 12.37 17.30
C GLU A 168 -7.42 12.59 18.82
N PRO A 169 -7.47 11.52 19.62
CA PRO A 169 -7.28 11.68 21.05
C PRO A 169 -5.91 12.33 21.27
N ALA A 170 -5.85 13.34 22.14
CA ALA A 170 -4.60 14.01 22.44
C ALA A 170 -3.55 12.96 22.85
N PRO A 171 -2.32 13.04 22.31
CA PRO A 171 -1.27 12.10 22.69
C PRO A 171 -1.08 12.14 24.20
N PRO A 172 -0.80 11.00 24.86
CA PRO A 172 -0.58 10.97 26.29
C PRO A 172 0.57 11.92 26.64
N SER A 173 0.29 12.92 27.49
CA SER A 173 1.30 13.88 27.91
C SER A 173 2.16 13.26 28.99
N LEU A 174 3.42 12.96 28.67
CA LEU A 174 4.40 12.51 29.64
C LEU A 174 5.03 13.72 30.35
N SER A 175 5.05 13.68 31.69
CA SER A 175 5.88 14.55 32.52
C SER A 175 7.36 14.39 32.18
N SER A 176 8.19 15.35 32.59
CA SER A 176 9.64 15.27 32.37
C SER A 176 10.24 13.98 32.95
N ARG A 177 9.74 13.53 34.11
CA ARG A 177 10.22 12.31 34.78
C ARG A 177 9.76 11.03 34.08
N GLU A 178 8.53 10.99 33.58
CA GLU A 178 8.07 9.82 32.79
C GLU A 178 8.85 9.70 31.48
N ARG A 179 9.18 10.82 30.83
CA ARG A 179 10.05 10.83 29.65
C ARG A 179 11.47 10.34 29.96
N GLU A 180 12.04 10.73 31.09
CA GLU A 180 13.37 10.29 31.53
C GLU A 180 13.42 8.78 31.82
N VAL A 181 12.39 8.23 32.49
CA VAL A 181 12.34 6.81 32.86
C VAL A 181 12.12 5.87 31.65
N LEU A 182 11.50 6.37 30.58
CA LEU A 182 11.17 5.59 29.38
C LEU A 182 12.23 5.70 28.25
N GLN A 183 13.29 6.49 28.43
CA GLN A 183 14.42 6.59 27.49
C GLN A 183 15.47 5.50 27.74
#